data_AF-A0A521E5A9-F1
#
_entry.id   AF-A0A521E5A9-F1
#
_cell.length_a   1.000
_cell.length_b   1.000
_cell.length_c   1.000
_cell.angle_alpha   90.00
_cell.angle_beta   90.00
_cell.angle_gamma   90.00
#
_symmetry.space_group_name_H-M   'P 1'
#
loop_
_entity.id
_entity.type
_entity.pdbx_description
1 polymer ?
#
loop_
_entity_poly.entity_id
_entity_poly.type
_entity_poly.pdbx_seq_one_letter_code
_entity_poly.pdbx_strand_id
1 'polypeptide(L)'
;MTVPQGLDAVDQLGPGDHACRSFTGAADLAAAVVPFLDQGRRRDEQLLLVGPARSALLTALAALPHRDELLADGRLDLQVTGDSYSAGGVLAPHEQVERYRRATQAALDGGRTGLRVAADVTELLRGGRSGRRLLHAYEQLADELMGTLPLTALCLYDASVGPDALGPVAVLHPLQSLGDRPALAHLSGRGPVLSLHGEVDLTEAAYVATALVDVAGEVPGEVVLDLSDLAFLDVAGARALAGAARELAGRGTSLRLTGASHGVRRCLDLFGLDPSGPGGERA
;
A
#
# COMPACT_ATOMS: atom_id res chain seq x y z
N MET A 1 -14.49 -6.12 -2.12
CA MET A 1 -14.61 -5.65 -0.74
C MET A 1 -13.58 -6.41 0.07
N THR A 2 -12.55 -5.71 0.54
CA THR A 2 -11.41 -6.35 1.22
C THR A 2 -11.33 -5.74 2.61
N VAL A 3 -11.66 -6.54 3.62
CA VAL A 3 -11.43 -6.18 5.03
C VAL A 3 -9.92 -6.12 5.24
N PRO A 4 -9.37 -5.17 6.03
CA PRO A 4 -7.96 -5.21 6.38
C PRO A 4 -7.63 -6.55 7.04
N GLN A 5 -6.57 -7.20 6.57
CA GLN A 5 -6.12 -8.49 7.11
C GLN A 5 -4.65 -8.39 7.51
N GLY A 6 -4.37 -8.91 8.69
CA GLY A 6 -2.99 -9.17 9.12
C GLY A 6 -2.38 -10.24 8.21
N LEU A 7 -1.17 -9.99 7.74
CA LEU A 7 -0.41 -10.98 6.98
C LEU A 7 0.40 -11.84 7.96
N ASP A 8 -0.20 -12.93 8.45
CA ASP A 8 0.45 -13.87 9.37
C ASP A 8 1.69 -14.53 8.76
N ALA A 9 1.65 -14.79 7.44
CA ALA A 9 2.78 -15.28 6.69
C ALA A 9 2.72 -14.86 5.21
N VAL A 10 3.83 -14.35 4.69
CA VAL A 10 3.98 -13.87 3.30
C VAL A 10 3.82 -14.98 2.25
N ASP A 11 3.93 -16.24 2.64
CA ASP A 11 3.75 -17.41 1.78
C ASP A 11 2.27 -17.81 1.60
N GLN A 12 1.33 -17.03 2.14
CA GLN A 12 -0.11 -17.19 1.89
C GLN A 12 -0.64 -16.34 0.73
N LEU A 13 0.16 -15.41 0.20
CA LEU A 13 -0.25 -14.53 -0.90
C LEU A 13 -0.53 -15.32 -2.19
N GLY A 14 -1.76 -15.19 -2.67
CA GLY A 14 -2.27 -15.76 -3.91
C GLY A 14 -2.08 -14.85 -5.13
N PRO A 15 -2.40 -15.37 -6.33
CA PRO A 15 -2.41 -14.57 -7.56
C PRO A 15 -3.34 -13.34 -7.43
N GLY A 16 -2.81 -12.15 -7.71
CA GLY A 16 -3.54 -10.89 -7.60
C GLY A 16 -3.47 -10.20 -6.24
N ASP A 17 -2.85 -10.84 -5.23
CA ASP A 17 -2.70 -10.22 -3.92
C ASP A 17 -1.60 -9.15 -3.89
N HIS A 18 -1.87 -8.09 -3.14
CA HIS A 18 -0.98 -6.97 -2.89
C HIS A 18 -0.82 -6.75 -1.39
N ALA A 19 0.41 -6.90 -0.89
CA ALA A 19 0.68 -6.76 0.54
C ALA A 19 1.82 -5.81 0.84
N CYS A 20 1.72 -5.11 1.96
CA CYS A 20 2.82 -4.37 2.55
C CYS A 20 3.43 -5.14 3.73
N ARG A 21 4.76 -5.11 3.84
CA ARG A 21 5.47 -5.65 4.99
C ARG A 21 6.66 -4.76 5.36
N SER A 22 6.81 -4.46 6.65
CA SER A 22 8.05 -3.86 7.14
C SER A 22 9.09 -4.93 7.43
N PHE A 23 10.36 -4.60 7.31
CA PHE A 23 11.47 -5.46 7.73
C PHE A 23 12.49 -4.68 8.58
N THR A 24 13.21 -5.39 9.46
CA THR A 24 14.34 -4.85 10.23
C THR A 24 15.63 -5.57 9.89
N GLY A 25 16.45 -4.94 9.05
CA GLY A 25 17.76 -5.48 8.65
C GLY A 25 17.67 -6.69 7.72
N ALA A 26 18.85 -7.20 7.35
CA ALA A 26 18.98 -8.19 6.27
C ALA A 26 18.36 -9.57 6.60
N ALA A 27 18.39 -9.99 7.87
CA ALA A 27 17.85 -11.30 8.27
C ALA A 27 16.32 -11.33 8.16
N ASP A 28 15.64 -10.28 8.59
CA ASP A 28 14.18 -10.17 8.49
C ASP A 28 13.73 -9.96 7.04
N LEU A 29 14.50 -9.17 6.25
CA LEU A 29 14.29 -9.07 4.81
C LEU A 29 14.35 -10.45 4.13
N ALA A 30 15.36 -11.27 4.45
CA ALA A 30 15.47 -12.63 3.92
C ALA A 30 14.29 -13.51 4.37
N ALA A 31 13.86 -13.40 5.62
CA ALA A 31 12.70 -14.12 6.16
C ALA A 31 11.37 -13.72 5.48
N ALA A 32 11.28 -12.50 4.93
CA ALA A 32 10.15 -12.06 4.12
C ALA A 32 10.26 -12.54 2.66
N VAL A 33 11.41 -12.33 2.03
CA VAL A 33 11.57 -12.55 0.57
C VAL A 33 11.68 -14.02 0.21
N VAL A 34 12.42 -14.83 0.98
CA VAL A 34 12.69 -16.23 0.62
C VAL A 34 11.42 -17.07 0.55
N PRO A 35 10.54 -17.11 1.57
CA PRO A 35 9.31 -17.91 1.50
C PRO A 35 8.38 -17.42 0.39
N PHE A 36 8.27 -16.10 0.22
CA PHE A 36 7.44 -15.48 -0.82
C PHE A 36 7.88 -15.87 -2.24
N LEU A 37 9.17 -15.82 -2.55
CA LEU A 37 9.68 -16.19 -3.87
C LEU A 37 9.71 -17.71 -4.09
N ASP A 38 10.00 -18.50 -3.05
CA ASP A 38 9.95 -19.96 -3.13
C ASP A 38 8.52 -20.47 -3.38
N GLN A 39 7.52 -19.75 -2.85
CA GLN A 39 6.12 -19.97 -3.19
C GLN A 39 5.84 -19.74 -4.69
N GLY A 40 6.34 -18.64 -5.26
CA GLY A 40 6.18 -18.37 -6.70
C GLY A 40 6.92 -19.37 -7.58
N ARG A 41 8.12 -19.81 -7.15
CA ARG A 41 8.87 -20.90 -7.81
C ARG A 41 8.04 -22.18 -7.92
N ARG A 42 7.33 -22.57 -6.85
CA ARG A 42 6.44 -23.74 -6.85
C ARG A 42 5.22 -23.58 -7.76
N ARG A 43 4.78 -22.34 -8.01
CA ARG A 43 3.66 -22.01 -8.91
C ARG A 43 4.06 -21.79 -10.37
N ASP A 44 5.35 -21.90 -10.67
CA ASP A 44 5.93 -21.57 -11.97
C ASP A 44 5.65 -20.13 -12.43
N GLU A 45 5.71 -19.19 -11.48
CA GLU A 45 5.66 -17.76 -11.74
C GLU A 45 7.05 -17.23 -12.13
N GLN A 46 7.09 -16.15 -12.92
CA GLN A 46 8.29 -15.35 -13.09
C GLN A 46 8.58 -14.59 -11.78
N LEU A 47 9.82 -14.63 -11.30
CA LEU A 47 10.20 -14.00 -10.04
C LEU A 47 10.99 -12.72 -10.28
N LEU A 48 10.68 -11.68 -9.52
CA LEU A 48 11.39 -10.41 -9.53
C LEU A 48 11.63 -9.92 -8.10
N LEU A 49 12.89 -9.59 -7.79
CA LEU A 49 13.25 -8.89 -6.57
C LEU A 49 13.86 -7.53 -6.91
N VAL A 50 13.27 -6.47 -6.35
CA VAL A 50 13.72 -5.09 -6.51
C VAL A 50 14.27 -4.58 -5.19
N GLY A 51 15.44 -3.94 -5.21
CA GLY A 51 15.98 -3.29 -4.02
C GLY A 51 17.25 -2.47 -4.26
N PRO A 52 17.90 -1.95 -3.20
CA PRO A 52 18.82 -0.83 -3.34
C PRO A 52 20.17 -1.19 -3.97
N ALA A 53 20.60 -2.46 -3.87
CA ALA A 53 21.88 -2.91 -4.42
C ALA A 53 21.87 -4.41 -4.71
N ARG A 54 22.44 -4.82 -5.86
CA ARG A 54 22.49 -6.23 -6.29
C ARG A 54 23.15 -7.16 -5.25
N SER A 55 24.20 -6.72 -4.58
CA SER A 55 24.88 -7.50 -3.52
C SER A 55 23.98 -7.77 -2.31
N ALA A 56 23.18 -6.79 -1.90
CA ALA A 56 22.20 -6.94 -0.83
C ALA A 56 21.09 -7.91 -1.23
N LEU A 57 20.59 -7.81 -2.47
CA LEU A 57 19.59 -8.74 -3.01
C LEU A 57 20.10 -10.19 -3.03
N LEU A 58 21.32 -10.43 -3.51
CA LEU A 58 21.93 -11.77 -3.50
C LEU A 58 22.10 -12.33 -2.09
N THR A 59 22.39 -11.46 -1.12
CA THR A 59 22.51 -11.83 0.30
C THR A 59 21.15 -12.23 0.87
N ALA A 60 20.10 -11.44 0.62
CA ALA A 60 18.74 -11.73 1.07
C ALA A 60 18.20 -13.07 0.51
N LEU A 61 18.69 -13.47 -0.67
CA LEU A 61 18.30 -14.69 -1.35
C LEU A 61 19.16 -15.90 -1.01
N ALA A 62 20.13 -15.81 -0.09
CA ALA A 62 21.10 -16.88 0.17
C ALA A 62 20.47 -18.24 0.50
N ALA A 63 19.29 -18.24 1.12
CA ALA A 63 18.56 -19.44 1.50
C ALA A 63 17.49 -19.88 0.47
N LEU A 64 17.35 -19.20 -0.66
CA LEU A 64 16.35 -19.54 -1.67
C LEU A 64 16.72 -20.86 -2.40
N PRO A 65 15.84 -21.88 -2.42
CA PRO A 65 16.08 -23.11 -3.16
C PRO A 65 16.27 -22.85 -4.66
N HIS A 66 17.27 -23.50 -5.27
CA HIS A 66 17.59 -23.37 -6.71
C HIS A 66 17.90 -21.93 -7.16
N ARG A 67 18.31 -21.04 -6.25
CA ARG A 67 18.59 -19.62 -6.55
C ARG A 67 19.46 -19.44 -7.80
N ASP A 68 20.59 -20.14 -7.86
CA ASP A 68 21.59 -19.92 -8.92
C ASP A 68 21.07 -20.40 -10.28
N GLU A 69 20.33 -21.51 -10.33
CA GLU A 69 19.65 -22.00 -11.54
C GLU A 69 18.57 -21.01 -12.00
N LEU A 70 17.74 -20.51 -11.07
CA LEU A 70 16.70 -19.54 -11.38
C LEU A 70 17.27 -18.23 -11.95
N LEU A 71 18.39 -17.77 -11.40
CA LEU A 71 19.09 -16.59 -11.90
C LEU A 71 19.71 -16.85 -13.28
N ALA A 72 20.35 -18.00 -13.48
CA ALA A 72 21.00 -18.36 -14.74
C ALA A 72 19.98 -18.52 -15.90
N ASP A 73 18.82 -19.11 -15.60
CA ASP A 73 17.74 -19.34 -16.56
C ASP A 73 16.82 -18.12 -16.74
N GLY A 74 17.08 -17.03 -16.03
CA GLY A 74 16.28 -15.79 -16.08
C GLY A 74 14.89 -15.91 -15.45
N ARG A 75 14.61 -16.99 -14.70
CA ARG A 75 13.34 -17.20 -13.97
C ARG A 75 13.24 -16.37 -12.69
N LEU A 76 14.39 -15.90 -12.20
CA LEU A 76 14.50 -14.89 -11.15
C LEU A 76 15.31 -13.72 -11.68
N ASP A 77 14.69 -12.55 -11.73
CA ASP A 77 15.35 -11.29 -12.09
C ASP A 77 15.61 -10.44 -10.84
N LEU A 78 16.73 -9.72 -10.84
CA LEU A 78 17.14 -8.82 -9.77
C LEU A 78 17.31 -7.42 -10.35
N GLN A 79 16.45 -6.50 -9.94
CA GLN A 79 16.52 -5.11 -10.38
C GLN A 79 16.93 -4.20 -9.23
N VAL A 80 17.80 -3.24 -9.54
CA VAL A 80 18.18 -2.22 -8.57
C VAL A 80 17.16 -1.10 -8.61
N THR A 81 16.74 -0.57 -7.45
CA THR A 81 15.76 0.51 -7.32
C THR A 81 16.12 1.70 -8.22
N GLY A 82 17.40 2.09 -8.28
CA GLY A 82 17.87 3.17 -9.16
C GLY A 82 17.70 2.92 -10.67
N ASP A 83 17.62 1.67 -11.12
CA ASP A 83 17.37 1.27 -12.52
C ASP A 83 15.89 0.94 -12.79
N SER A 84 15.11 0.77 -11.71
CA SER A 84 13.71 0.39 -11.73
C SER A 84 12.78 1.60 -11.75
N TYR A 85 13.10 2.60 -10.95
CA TYR A 85 12.41 3.88 -10.88
C TYR A 85 13.17 4.89 -11.77
N SER A 86 12.44 5.67 -12.58
CA SER A 86 12.92 6.55 -13.65
C SER A 86 14.19 7.36 -13.34
N ALA A 87 14.96 7.67 -14.40
CA ALA A 87 16.16 8.50 -14.39
C ALA A 87 15.95 9.78 -13.55
N GLY A 88 16.50 9.80 -12.33
CA GLY A 88 16.31 10.88 -11.36
C GLY A 88 15.84 10.44 -9.97
N GLY A 89 15.55 9.15 -9.75
CA GLY A 89 15.23 8.62 -8.41
C GLY A 89 13.82 8.96 -7.91
N VAL A 90 12.94 9.41 -8.81
CA VAL A 90 11.54 9.70 -8.53
C VAL A 90 10.70 8.61 -9.19
N LEU A 91 9.81 7.96 -8.44
CA LEU A 91 8.83 7.02 -8.97
C LEU A 91 7.92 7.76 -9.97
N ALA A 92 7.84 7.25 -11.20
CA ALA A 92 6.80 7.59 -12.16
C ALA A 92 5.72 6.48 -12.12
N PRO A 93 4.57 6.69 -11.45
CA PRO A 93 3.59 5.63 -11.19
C PRO A 93 3.12 4.90 -12.45
N HIS A 94 2.76 5.66 -13.49
CA HIS A 94 2.32 5.09 -14.76
C HIS A 94 3.41 4.28 -15.46
N GLU A 95 4.65 4.76 -15.48
CA GLU A 95 5.76 4.03 -16.11
C GLU A 95 6.06 2.73 -15.36
N GLN A 96 6.00 2.75 -14.03
CA GLN A 96 6.24 1.56 -13.21
C GLN A 96 5.16 0.49 -13.43
N VAL A 97 3.89 0.89 -13.46
CA VAL A 97 2.77 -0.01 -13.73
C VAL A 97 2.86 -0.60 -15.14
N GLU A 98 3.21 0.21 -16.14
CA GLU A 98 3.43 -0.30 -17.50
C GLU A 98 4.65 -1.22 -17.60
N ARG A 99 5.69 -1.01 -16.80
CA ARG A 99 6.83 -1.94 -16.69
C ARG A 99 6.36 -3.29 -16.15
N TYR A 100 5.59 -3.31 -15.05
CA TYR A 100 5.04 -4.56 -14.52
C TYR A 100 4.05 -5.21 -15.48
N ARG A 101 3.19 -4.45 -16.16
CA ARG A 101 2.29 -4.97 -17.21
C ARG A 101 3.08 -5.74 -18.27
N ARG A 102 4.13 -5.12 -18.82
CA ARG A 102 4.99 -5.74 -19.84
C ARG A 102 5.72 -6.97 -19.31
N ALA A 103 6.25 -6.91 -18.10
CA ALA A 103 6.94 -8.04 -17.48
C ALA A 103 5.99 -9.22 -17.23
N THR A 104 4.76 -8.96 -16.75
CA THR A 104 3.75 -10.00 -16.57
C THR A 104 3.34 -10.61 -17.90
N GLN A 105 3.11 -9.79 -18.94
CA GLN A 105 2.78 -10.33 -20.27
C GLN A 105 3.92 -11.17 -20.86
N ALA A 106 5.17 -10.72 -20.74
CA ALA A 106 6.32 -11.49 -21.20
C ALA A 106 6.48 -12.83 -20.46
N ALA A 107 6.18 -12.85 -19.16
CA ALA A 107 6.15 -14.09 -18.37
C ALA A 107 5.09 -15.07 -18.91
N LEU A 108 3.88 -14.58 -19.17
CA LEU A 108 2.79 -15.39 -19.74
C LEU A 108 3.12 -15.91 -21.14
N ASP A 109 3.65 -15.05 -22.02
CA ASP A 109 4.08 -15.42 -23.37
C ASP A 109 5.23 -16.45 -23.34
N GLY A 110 6.05 -16.41 -22.29
CA GLY A 110 7.10 -17.39 -21.99
C GLY A 110 6.60 -18.68 -21.31
N GLY A 111 5.28 -18.84 -21.12
CA GLY A 111 4.66 -20.04 -20.54
C GLY A 111 4.62 -20.09 -19.01
N ARG A 112 4.95 -18.99 -18.31
CA ARG A 112 4.79 -18.89 -16.85
C ARG A 112 3.34 -18.62 -16.47
N THR A 113 3.00 -18.87 -15.21
CA THR A 113 1.63 -18.69 -14.69
C THR A 113 1.32 -17.26 -14.25
N GLY A 114 2.34 -16.41 -14.09
CA GLY A 114 2.20 -15.02 -13.66
C GLY A 114 3.54 -14.39 -13.30
N LEU A 115 3.48 -13.19 -12.71
CA LEU A 115 4.64 -12.46 -12.18
C LEU A 115 4.51 -12.29 -10.66
N ARG A 116 5.58 -12.60 -9.93
CA ARG A 116 5.69 -12.36 -8.49
C ARG A 116 6.81 -11.39 -8.19
N VAL A 117 6.47 -10.25 -7.59
CA VAL A 117 7.40 -9.15 -7.33
C VAL A 117 7.53 -8.89 -5.84
N ALA A 118 8.75 -8.90 -5.32
CA ALA A 118 9.07 -8.30 -4.02
C ALA A 118 9.88 -7.03 -4.28
N ALA A 119 9.46 -5.88 -3.73
CA ALA A 119 10.10 -4.61 -4.01
C ALA A 119 10.35 -3.80 -2.74
N ASP A 120 11.62 -3.48 -2.47
CA ASP A 120 11.99 -2.48 -1.47
C ASP A 120 11.71 -1.08 -2.00
N VAL A 121 10.73 -0.43 -1.37
CA VAL A 121 10.18 0.89 -1.71
C VAL A 121 10.50 1.94 -0.63
N THR A 122 11.44 1.63 0.27
CA THR A 122 11.83 2.48 1.41
C THR A 122 12.22 3.91 1.01
N GLU A 123 12.92 4.08 -0.11
CA GLU A 123 13.38 5.41 -0.57
C GLU A 123 12.22 6.37 -0.85
N LEU A 124 11.06 5.86 -1.25
CA LEU A 124 9.88 6.71 -1.48
C LEU A 124 9.35 7.31 -0.18
N LEU A 125 9.45 6.59 0.93
CA LEU A 125 9.08 7.13 2.24
C LEU A 125 10.05 8.21 2.72
N ARG A 126 11.34 8.11 2.35
CA ARG A 126 12.36 9.12 2.69
C ARG A 126 12.12 10.45 1.97
N GLY A 127 11.42 10.42 0.83
CA GLY A 127 10.91 11.61 0.13
C GLY A 127 9.78 12.34 0.85
N GLY A 128 9.36 11.86 2.04
CA GLY A 128 8.31 12.46 2.85
C GLY A 128 6.97 12.47 2.13
N ARG A 129 6.22 13.56 2.27
CA ARG A 129 4.86 13.69 1.70
C ARG A 129 4.83 13.51 0.19
N SER A 130 5.78 14.10 -0.54
CA SER A 130 5.85 13.98 -2.00
C SER A 130 6.07 12.55 -2.45
N GLY A 131 6.91 11.79 -1.74
CA GLY A 131 7.14 10.38 -2.03
C GLY A 131 5.95 9.49 -1.69
N ARG A 132 5.26 9.73 -0.55
CA ARG A 132 4.01 9.03 -0.21
C ARG A 132 2.91 9.26 -1.24
N ARG A 133 2.82 10.46 -1.81
CA ARG A 133 1.87 10.79 -2.88
C ARG A 133 2.12 9.99 -4.15
N LEU A 134 3.38 9.89 -4.58
CA LEU A 134 3.75 9.06 -5.72
C LEU A 134 3.44 7.59 -5.46
N LEU A 135 3.74 7.11 -4.25
CA LEU A 135 3.42 5.76 -3.84
C LEU A 135 1.91 5.52 -3.91
N HIS A 136 1.09 6.42 -3.38
CA HIS A 136 -0.36 6.30 -3.46
C HIS A 136 -0.88 6.20 -4.92
N ALA A 137 -0.41 7.08 -5.80
CA ALA A 137 -0.77 7.03 -7.21
C ALA A 137 -0.34 5.70 -7.85
N TYR A 138 0.79 5.14 -7.43
CA TYR A 138 1.24 3.81 -7.84
C TYR A 138 0.35 2.70 -7.26
N GLU A 139 -0.01 2.73 -5.97
CA GLU A 139 -0.87 1.73 -5.34
C GLU A 139 -2.21 1.60 -6.07
N GLN A 140 -2.84 2.74 -6.41
CA GLN A 140 -4.10 2.73 -7.16
C GLN A 140 -3.97 2.07 -8.54
N LEU A 141 -2.88 2.34 -9.26
CA LEU A 141 -2.62 1.76 -10.56
C LEU A 141 -2.22 0.27 -10.46
N ALA A 142 -1.47 -0.08 -9.40
CA ALA A 142 -1.04 -1.44 -9.12
C ALA A 142 -2.23 -2.35 -8.79
N ASP A 143 -3.18 -1.89 -7.96
CA ASP A 143 -4.41 -2.61 -7.66
C ASP A 143 -5.26 -2.86 -8.92
N GLU A 144 -5.26 -1.93 -9.89
CA GLU A 144 -5.92 -2.16 -11.19
C GLU A 144 -5.27 -3.28 -11.97
N LEU A 145 -3.94 -3.24 -12.01
CA LEU A 145 -3.14 -4.16 -12.75
C LEU A 145 -3.32 -5.57 -12.20
N MET A 146 -3.32 -5.74 -10.88
CA MET A 146 -3.51 -7.03 -10.22
C MET A 146 -4.94 -7.57 -10.34
N GLY A 147 -5.93 -6.68 -10.49
CA GLY A 147 -7.30 -7.08 -10.84
C GLY A 147 -7.48 -7.60 -12.27
N THR A 148 -6.49 -7.38 -13.15
CA THR A 148 -6.58 -7.71 -14.60
C THR A 148 -5.53 -8.70 -15.08
N LEU A 149 -4.38 -8.80 -14.41
CA LEU A 149 -3.28 -9.69 -14.75
C LEU A 149 -2.84 -10.50 -13.53
N PRO A 150 -2.28 -11.71 -13.73
CA PRO A 150 -1.74 -12.53 -12.64
C PRO A 150 -0.40 -11.97 -12.16
N LEU A 151 -0.49 -10.87 -11.40
CA LEU A 151 0.61 -10.21 -10.72
C LEU A 151 0.36 -10.30 -9.20
N THR A 152 1.35 -10.80 -8.47
CA THR A 152 1.35 -10.77 -6.99
C THR A 152 2.51 -9.93 -6.52
N ALA A 153 2.26 -8.98 -5.62
CA ALA A 153 3.30 -8.05 -5.15
C ALA A 153 3.43 -8.00 -3.63
N LEU A 154 4.67 -7.90 -3.18
CA LEU A 154 5.07 -7.64 -1.80
C LEU A 154 5.88 -6.34 -1.75
N CYS A 155 5.26 -5.27 -1.28
CA CYS A 155 5.90 -3.99 -1.01
C CYS A 155 6.63 -4.05 0.34
N LEU A 156 7.94 -3.86 0.31
CA LEU A 156 8.83 -3.99 1.46
C LEU A 156 9.32 -2.61 1.91
N TYR A 157 9.29 -2.37 3.22
CA TYR A 157 9.75 -1.12 3.81
C TYR A 157 10.68 -1.36 5.00
N ASP A 158 11.82 -0.69 5.04
CA ASP A 158 12.72 -0.73 6.18
C ASP A 158 12.07 0.00 7.37
N ALA A 159 11.95 -0.68 8.51
CA ALA A 159 11.32 -0.15 9.72
C ALA A 159 12.02 1.12 10.28
N SER A 160 13.27 1.38 9.87
CA SER A 160 14.03 2.57 10.28
C SER A 160 13.42 3.90 9.83
N VAL A 161 12.51 3.90 8.83
CA VAL A 161 11.78 5.12 8.43
C VAL A 161 10.75 5.57 9.47
N GLY A 162 10.42 4.70 10.42
CA GLY A 162 9.56 5.00 11.56
C GLY A 162 8.06 4.86 11.27
N PRO A 163 7.26 4.73 12.34
CA PRO A 163 5.84 4.41 12.24
C PRO A 163 5.01 5.53 11.59
N ASP A 164 5.40 6.80 11.76
CA ASP A 164 4.68 7.93 11.17
C ASP A 164 4.82 8.00 9.64
N ALA A 165 5.90 7.45 9.09
CA ALA A 165 6.08 7.33 7.65
C ALA A 165 5.38 6.07 7.10
N LEU A 166 5.46 4.95 7.83
CA LEU A 166 4.91 3.66 7.42
C LEU A 166 3.39 3.57 7.55
N GLY A 167 2.84 4.05 8.66
CA GLY A 167 1.42 3.92 9.00
C GLY A 167 0.49 4.43 7.89
N PRO A 168 0.68 5.66 7.38
CA PRO A 168 -0.15 6.19 6.29
C PRO A 168 -0.09 5.40 4.99
N VAL A 169 0.99 4.65 4.75
CA VAL A 169 1.14 3.79 3.57
C VAL A 169 0.52 2.41 3.81
N ALA A 170 0.68 1.89 5.02
CA ALA A 170 0.10 0.60 5.40
C ALA A 170 -1.41 0.60 5.27
N VAL A 171 -2.07 1.68 5.71
CA VAL A 171 -3.53 1.81 5.60
C VAL A 171 -4.01 1.85 4.14
N LEU A 172 -3.14 2.01 3.13
CA LEU A 172 -3.51 1.91 1.72
C LEU A 172 -3.53 0.46 1.22
N HIS A 173 -2.92 -0.47 1.95
CA HIS A 173 -2.80 -1.87 1.55
C HIS A 173 -3.87 -2.73 2.23
N PRO A 174 -4.53 -3.64 1.50
CA PRO A 174 -5.51 -4.55 2.09
C PRO A 174 -4.87 -5.59 3.01
N LEU A 175 -3.64 -6.01 2.69
CA LEU A 175 -2.85 -6.98 3.45
C LEU A 175 -1.64 -6.29 4.07
N GLN A 176 -1.50 -6.38 5.39
CA GLN A 176 -0.49 -5.61 6.13
C GLN A 176 0.24 -6.47 7.16
N SER A 177 1.57 -6.35 7.21
CA SER A 177 2.42 -6.91 8.27
C SER A 177 3.48 -5.88 8.67
N LEU A 178 3.12 -4.94 9.55
CA LEU A 178 4.01 -3.88 10.03
C LEU A 178 4.42 -4.11 11.49
N GLY A 179 5.35 -5.05 11.71
CA GLY A 179 5.74 -5.50 13.05
C GLY A 179 4.58 -6.19 13.78
N ASP A 180 4.43 -5.93 15.08
CA ASP A 180 3.37 -6.50 15.91
C ASP A 180 2.03 -5.75 15.81
N ARG A 181 1.91 -4.78 14.90
CA ARG A 181 0.73 -3.94 14.77
C ARG A 181 -0.38 -4.69 14.01
N PRO A 182 -1.61 -4.78 14.56
CA PRO A 182 -2.73 -5.34 13.83
C PRO A 182 -3.14 -4.44 12.66
N ALA A 183 -3.54 -5.06 11.55
CA ALA A 183 -4.13 -4.36 10.41
C ALA A 183 -5.60 -4.00 10.75
N LEU A 184 -5.82 -2.83 11.34
CA LEU A 184 -7.16 -2.42 11.77
C LEU A 184 -7.92 -1.62 10.72
N ALA A 185 -7.23 -0.79 9.94
CA ALA A 185 -7.86 0.09 8.97
C ALA A 185 -7.31 -0.11 7.55
N HIS A 186 -8.19 0.03 6.56
CA HIS A 186 -7.83 0.10 5.14
C HIS A 186 -8.60 1.24 4.48
N LEU A 187 -7.88 2.14 3.82
CA LEU A 187 -8.38 3.21 2.97
C LEU A 187 -8.20 2.79 1.51
N SER A 188 -9.30 2.58 0.83
CA SER A 188 -9.34 2.18 -0.58
C SER A 188 -10.09 3.22 -1.42
N GLY A 189 -10.10 3.03 -2.74
CA GLY A 189 -10.90 3.84 -3.66
C GLY A 189 -10.07 4.66 -4.65
N ARG A 190 -10.78 5.36 -5.55
CA ARG A 190 -10.22 6.06 -6.70
C ARG A 190 -10.94 7.36 -6.99
N GLY A 191 -10.16 8.33 -7.46
CA GLY A 191 -10.69 9.65 -7.83
C GLY A 191 -11.39 10.29 -6.62
N PRO A 192 -12.61 10.83 -6.79
CA PRO A 192 -13.28 11.56 -5.72
C PRO A 192 -13.99 10.65 -4.72
N VAL A 193 -13.92 9.32 -4.82
CA VAL A 193 -14.61 8.42 -3.88
C VAL A 193 -13.60 7.48 -3.24
N LEU A 194 -13.49 7.58 -1.92
CA LEU A 194 -12.68 6.72 -1.06
C LEU A 194 -13.59 5.93 -0.12
N SER A 195 -13.14 4.77 0.29
CA SER A 195 -13.84 3.91 1.25
C SER A 195 -12.90 3.58 2.39
N LEU A 196 -13.41 3.72 3.62
CA LEU A 196 -12.66 3.39 4.83
C LEU A 196 -13.27 2.15 5.49
N HIS A 197 -12.44 1.14 5.67
CA HIS A 197 -12.83 -0.18 6.17
C HIS A 197 -12.20 -0.46 7.53
N GLY A 198 -12.87 -1.30 8.34
CA GLY A 198 -12.32 -1.83 9.58
C GLY A 198 -12.54 -0.92 10.79
N GLU A 199 -11.49 -0.64 11.55
CA GLU A 199 -11.55 0.07 12.83
C GLU A 199 -10.54 1.22 12.85
N VAL A 200 -11.00 2.41 13.24
CA VAL A 200 -10.12 3.56 13.48
C VAL A 200 -10.17 3.94 14.95
N ASP A 201 -9.13 3.53 15.66
CA ASP A 201 -8.87 3.87 17.05
C ASP A 201 -7.75 4.92 17.18
N LEU A 202 -7.30 5.18 18.41
CA LEU A 202 -6.17 6.05 18.70
C LEU A 202 -4.89 5.69 17.92
N THR A 203 -4.64 4.42 17.63
CA THR A 203 -3.40 3.96 16.97
C THR A 203 -3.41 4.23 15.47
N GLU A 204 -4.57 4.08 14.81
CA GLU A 204 -4.71 4.29 13.37
C GLU A 204 -5.15 5.72 12.99
N ALA A 205 -5.68 6.49 13.94
CA ALA A 205 -6.25 7.82 13.69
C ALA A 205 -5.31 8.76 12.91
N ALA A 206 -4.04 8.86 13.33
CA ALA A 206 -3.07 9.73 12.67
C ALA A 206 -2.70 9.24 11.25
N TYR A 207 -2.65 7.92 11.07
CA TYR A 207 -2.28 7.30 9.80
C TYR A 207 -3.38 7.46 8.76
N VAL A 208 -4.64 7.19 9.15
CA VAL A 208 -5.81 7.39 8.29
C VAL A 208 -5.96 8.86 7.90
N ALA A 209 -5.79 9.80 8.84
CA ALA A 209 -5.88 11.22 8.52
C ALA A 209 -4.79 11.66 7.53
N THR A 210 -3.55 11.23 7.76
CA THR A 210 -2.42 11.55 6.87
C THR A 210 -2.62 10.94 5.48
N ALA A 211 -3.01 9.67 5.42
CA ALA A 211 -3.30 8.99 4.16
C ALA A 211 -4.42 9.71 3.41
N LEU A 212 -5.54 10.00 4.07
CA LEU A 212 -6.67 10.71 3.46
C LEU A 212 -6.26 12.06 2.88
N VAL A 213 -5.46 12.85 3.60
CA VAL A 213 -4.95 14.14 3.11
C VAL A 213 -3.98 13.97 1.93
N ASP A 214 -3.13 12.95 1.98
CA ASP A 214 -2.15 12.68 0.93
C ASP A 214 -2.84 12.23 -0.37
N VAL A 215 -3.90 11.43 -0.26
CA VAL A 215 -4.75 10.97 -1.37
C VAL A 215 -5.62 12.10 -1.93
N ALA A 216 -6.39 12.78 -1.09
CA ALA A 216 -7.44 13.69 -1.51
C ALA A 216 -6.96 15.12 -1.79
N GLY A 217 -5.84 15.55 -1.19
CA GLY A 217 -5.43 16.95 -1.16
C GLY A 217 -4.65 17.44 -2.38
N GLU A 218 -4.76 16.78 -3.54
CA GLU A 218 -4.04 17.17 -4.78
C GLU A 218 -4.87 18.01 -5.73
N VAL A 219 -6.12 17.61 -5.94
CA VAL A 219 -7.01 18.24 -6.91
C VAL A 219 -8.15 18.91 -6.15
N PRO A 220 -8.31 20.24 -6.24
CA PRO A 220 -9.46 20.92 -5.66
C PRO A 220 -10.77 20.32 -6.17
N GLY A 221 -11.76 20.19 -5.28
CA GLY A 221 -13.02 19.54 -5.60
C GLY A 221 -13.70 18.93 -4.39
N GLU A 222 -14.59 17.98 -4.63
CA GLU A 222 -15.24 17.19 -3.58
C GLU A 222 -14.63 15.79 -3.54
N VAL A 223 -14.30 15.32 -2.34
CA VAL A 223 -13.98 13.92 -2.06
C VAL A 223 -15.03 13.36 -1.12
N VAL A 224 -15.59 12.21 -1.48
CA VAL A 224 -16.54 11.42 -0.72
C VAL A 224 -15.77 10.33 0.00
N LEU A 225 -15.92 10.25 1.32
CA LEU A 225 -15.44 9.13 2.13
C LEU A 225 -16.65 8.28 2.56
N ASP A 226 -16.74 7.08 1.99
CA ASP A 226 -17.73 6.07 2.34
C ASP A 226 -17.27 5.30 3.59
N LEU A 227 -18.10 5.32 4.63
CA LEU A 227 -17.88 4.69 5.92
C LEU A 227 -18.80 3.48 6.13
N SER A 228 -19.44 2.97 5.07
CA SER A 228 -20.38 1.83 5.14
C SER A 228 -19.75 0.57 5.73
N ASP A 229 -18.45 0.36 5.47
CA ASP A 229 -17.66 -0.78 5.94
C ASP A 229 -16.78 -0.45 7.16
N LEU A 230 -16.97 0.72 7.78
CA LEU A 230 -16.27 1.10 9.00
C LEU A 230 -17.00 0.51 10.22
N ALA A 231 -16.41 -0.51 10.82
CA ALA A 231 -16.95 -1.22 11.96
C ALA A 231 -16.86 -0.40 13.26
N PHE A 232 -15.80 0.38 13.43
CA PHE A 232 -15.56 1.15 14.65
C PHE A 232 -14.84 2.47 14.40
N LEU A 233 -15.24 3.50 15.17
CA LEU A 233 -14.57 4.81 15.22
C LEU A 233 -14.60 5.33 16.66
N ASP A 234 -13.44 5.58 17.26
CA ASP A 234 -13.35 6.25 18.55
C ASP A 234 -13.29 7.79 18.43
N VAL A 235 -13.16 8.46 19.58
CA VAL A 235 -13.05 9.93 19.66
C VAL A 235 -11.75 10.44 19.01
N ALA A 236 -10.66 9.68 19.09
CA ALA A 236 -9.39 10.08 18.48
C ALA A 236 -9.46 9.98 16.95
N GLY A 237 -10.06 8.92 16.42
CA GLY A 237 -10.34 8.74 14.99
C GLY A 237 -11.27 9.82 14.45
N ALA A 238 -12.39 10.10 15.12
CA ALA A 238 -13.31 11.17 14.71
C ALA A 238 -12.65 12.55 14.70
N ARG A 239 -11.85 12.87 15.73
CA ARG A 239 -11.04 14.10 15.77
C ARG A 239 -10.04 14.17 14.63
N ALA A 240 -9.39 13.05 14.29
CA ALA A 240 -8.41 13.00 13.22
C ALA A 240 -9.05 13.21 11.84
N LEU A 241 -10.22 12.60 11.59
CA LEU A 241 -11.02 12.87 10.39
C LEU A 241 -11.45 14.34 10.30
N ALA A 242 -11.81 14.98 11.42
CA ALA A 242 -12.16 16.41 11.45
C ALA A 242 -10.94 17.31 11.20
N GLY A 243 -9.76 16.89 11.66
CA GLY A 243 -8.48 17.50 11.30
C GLY A 243 -8.20 17.43 9.80
N ALA A 244 -8.31 16.22 9.23
CA ALA A 244 -8.11 15.99 7.81
C ALA A 244 -9.09 16.79 6.95
N ALA A 245 -10.38 16.86 7.33
CA ALA A 245 -11.39 17.64 6.63
C ALA A 245 -11.03 19.13 6.56
N ARG A 246 -10.55 19.71 7.68
CA ARG A 246 -10.10 21.11 7.73
C ARG A 246 -8.85 21.35 6.90
N GLU A 247 -7.90 20.41 6.94
CA GLU A 247 -6.68 20.51 6.12
C GLU A 247 -7.01 20.44 4.63
N LEU A 248 -7.89 19.52 4.22
CA LEU A 248 -8.39 19.41 2.85
C LEU A 248 -9.12 20.69 2.43
N ALA A 249 -9.96 21.26 3.29
CA ALA A 249 -10.65 22.52 3.01
C ALA A 249 -9.66 23.67 2.77
N GLY A 250 -8.58 23.75 3.57
CA GLY A 250 -7.48 24.70 3.35
C GLY A 250 -6.75 24.53 2.01
N ARG A 251 -6.90 23.37 1.36
CA ARG A 251 -6.38 23.04 0.02
C ARG A 251 -7.44 23.15 -1.08
N GLY A 252 -8.64 23.66 -0.77
CA GLY A 252 -9.74 23.77 -1.73
C GLY A 252 -10.45 22.44 -2.02
N THR A 253 -10.30 21.44 -1.14
CA THR A 253 -10.96 20.13 -1.26
C THR A 253 -11.98 19.96 -0.13
N SER A 254 -13.26 19.78 -0.46
CA SER A 254 -14.29 19.48 0.53
C SER A 254 -14.42 17.98 0.77
N LEU A 255 -14.44 17.56 2.03
CA LEU A 255 -14.66 16.16 2.42
C LEU A 255 -16.14 15.94 2.76
N ARG A 256 -16.81 15.05 2.06
CA ARG A 256 -18.18 14.59 2.34
C ARG A 256 -18.16 13.17 2.90
N LEU A 257 -18.75 12.96 4.07
CA LEU A 257 -18.84 11.63 4.68
C LEU A 257 -20.17 10.98 4.31
N THR A 258 -20.16 9.69 3.99
CA THR A 258 -21.36 8.90 3.68
C THR A 258 -21.29 7.53 4.34
N GLY A 259 -22.39 6.76 4.36
CA GLY A 259 -22.36 5.36 4.80
C GLY A 259 -22.19 5.11 6.32
N ALA A 260 -21.88 6.14 7.12
CA ALA A 260 -21.58 5.97 8.55
C ALA A 260 -22.69 5.22 9.31
N SER A 261 -22.33 4.24 10.14
CA SER A 261 -23.24 3.59 11.09
C SER A 261 -23.64 4.53 12.24
N HIS A 262 -24.70 4.21 13.00
CA HIS A 262 -25.15 5.05 14.11
C HIS A 262 -24.04 5.33 15.15
N GLY A 263 -23.22 4.32 15.48
CA GLY A 263 -22.10 4.48 16.41
C GLY A 263 -21.05 5.45 15.88
N VAL A 264 -20.66 5.29 14.62
CA VAL A 264 -19.70 6.16 13.93
C VAL A 264 -20.21 7.60 13.84
N ARG A 265 -21.49 7.80 13.46
CA ARG A 265 -22.12 9.14 13.39
C ARG A 265 -22.02 9.88 14.71
N ARG A 266 -22.35 9.21 15.82
CA ARG A 266 -22.32 9.84 17.15
C ARG A 266 -20.93 10.36 17.51
N CYS A 267 -19.87 9.66 17.12
CA CYS A 267 -18.49 10.11 17.33
C CYS A 267 -18.14 11.31 16.42
N LEU A 268 -18.56 11.28 15.15
CA LEU A 268 -18.35 12.36 14.18
C LEU A 268 -19.08 13.65 14.57
N ASP A 269 -20.30 13.55 15.09
CA ASP A 269 -21.13 14.68 15.53
C ASP A 269 -20.44 15.50 16.63
N LEU A 270 -19.62 14.88 17.49
CA LEU A 270 -18.84 15.58 18.53
C LEU A 270 -17.85 16.60 17.94
N PHE A 271 -17.49 16.45 16.67
CA PHE A 271 -16.53 17.29 15.96
C PHE A 271 -17.16 18.04 14.78
N GLY A 272 -18.49 18.07 14.69
CA GLY A 272 -19.21 18.80 13.64
C GLY A 272 -19.12 18.18 12.24
N LEU A 273 -18.75 16.90 12.15
CA LEU A 273 -18.74 16.16 10.88
C LEU A 273 -20.09 15.48 10.69
N ASP A 274 -21.04 16.14 10.03
CA ASP A 274 -22.35 15.56 9.74
C ASP A 274 -22.33 14.76 8.43
N PRO A 275 -22.53 13.43 8.44
CA PRO A 275 -22.60 12.61 7.24
C PRO A 275 -23.95 12.68 6.51
N SER A 276 -24.93 13.47 6.99
CA SER A 276 -26.29 13.54 6.47
C SER A 276 -26.61 14.74 5.56
N GLY A 277 -25.64 15.61 5.24
CA GLY A 277 -25.87 16.74 4.32
C GLY A 277 -24.62 17.54 3.96
N PRO A 278 -24.66 18.36 2.88
CA PRO A 278 -23.47 18.95 2.29
C PRO A 278 -22.86 20.02 3.20
N GLY A 279 -21.55 19.93 3.43
CA GLY A 279 -20.66 21.00 3.89
C GLY A 279 -21.29 22.04 4.82
N GLY A 280 -21.61 21.64 6.05
CA GLY A 280 -22.17 22.52 7.06
C GLY A 280 -21.08 23.24 7.84
N GLU A 281 -20.70 24.43 7.35
CA GLU A 281 -20.12 25.50 8.17
C GLU A 281 -20.95 25.64 9.46
N ARG A 282 -20.34 25.37 10.61
CA ARG A 282 -20.83 25.87 11.91
C ARG A 282 -19.67 26.56 12.60
N ALA A 283 -19.87 27.87 12.75
CA ALA A 283 -18.98 28.88 13.29
C ALA A 283 -18.37 28.54 14.67
#